data_AF-A0AAV6K1U4-F1
#
_entry.id   AF-A0AAV6K1U4-F1
#
_cell.length_a   1.000
_cell.length_b   1.000
_cell.length_c   1.000
_cell.angle_alpha   90.00
_cell.angle_beta   90.00
_cell.angle_gamma   90.00
#
_symmetry.space_group_name_H-M   'P 1'
#
loop_
_entity.id
_entity.type
_entity.pdbx_description
1 polymer ?
#
loop_
_entity_poly.entity_id
_entity_poly.type
_entity_poly.pdbx_seq_one_letter_code
_entity_poly.pdbx_strand_id
1 'polypeptide(L)'
;MEFSAIPTVLLTSSVSKAPPPVQVAQRRPESVFHLSVWGDYFLAYASADKLDLIDAIQRLGVAYHFETEIEQGLHQIYETYHQSGHKNVNNDEDLYITALSFRLLRQHGYRVSCDVFNKLKDNEGKFKESLIGDVRGLLSLYEATFLSVRQEDILDEAMEFTATRLNSALPNLSNNPIAEQVVHALYQPIHKGLTRLESRRYISFYEKDDSHNKVLLDFAKLDFNLLQKLHQRELSEITRWEAISALDQLPDYMKIVYQKILDTYNTIDDEMAKQGRSYGVEYAKFVFKDLVGAYCKEAKWYHEGYVPSMDEHMALALLSCGHKSLSSIALLGMGCKIPTKNKQTNVSIQ
;
A
#
# COMPACT_ATOMS: atom_id res chain seq x y z
N MET A 1 -59.66 7.24 71.72
CA MET A 1 -59.02 5.90 71.66
C MET A 1 -59.27 5.38 70.26
N GLU A 2 -58.51 5.74 69.20
CA GLU A 2 -57.03 5.77 69.09
C GLU A 2 -56.46 4.38 69.44
N PHE A 3 -55.74 3.64 68.58
CA PHE A 3 -54.83 3.96 67.45
C PHE A 3 -54.98 2.87 66.35
N SER A 4 -55.19 3.16 65.05
CA SER A 4 -54.26 3.63 63.97
C SER A 4 -53.29 2.54 63.45
N ALA A 5 -52.98 2.33 62.17
CA ALA A 5 -53.53 2.76 60.87
C ALA A 5 -52.89 1.86 59.77
N ILE A 6 -53.63 1.74 58.66
CA ILE A 6 -53.44 1.13 57.31
C ILE A 6 -52.17 1.71 56.58
N PRO A 7 -51.59 1.26 55.41
CA PRO A 7 -52.10 0.42 54.28
C PRO A 7 -51.19 -0.63 53.59
N THR A 8 -51.86 -1.58 52.92
CA THR A 8 -51.97 -1.84 51.47
C THR A 8 -50.80 -1.62 50.47
N VAL A 9 -50.70 -2.58 49.52
CA VAL A 9 -50.50 -2.46 48.04
C VAL A 9 -49.16 -2.97 47.42
N LEU A 10 -49.33 -3.94 46.49
CA LEU A 10 -48.57 -4.33 45.27
C LEU A 10 -47.43 -5.40 45.28
N LEU A 11 -47.76 -6.52 44.60
CA LEU A 11 -47.06 -7.19 43.45
C LEU A 11 -45.52 -7.30 43.53
N THR A 12 -44.85 -8.45 43.30
CA THR A 12 -45.14 -9.56 42.40
C THR A 12 -44.10 -10.68 42.58
N SER A 13 -44.57 -11.91 42.36
CA SER A 13 -43.89 -13.15 41.95
C SER A 13 -42.35 -13.23 41.96
N SER A 14 -41.87 -14.13 42.80
CA SER A 14 -40.57 -14.79 42.75
C SER A 14 -40.50 -15.81 41.60
N VAL A 15 -39.51 -15.65 40.72
CA VAL A 15 -38.97 -16.73 39.87
C VAL A 15 -37.45 -16.66 39.91
N SER A 16 -36.87 -17.81 40.26
CA SER A 16 -35.45 -18.13 40.41
C SER A 16 -34.55 -17.55 39.31
N LYS A 17 -33.54 -16.75 39.69
CA LYS A 17 -32.51 -16.18 38.80
C LYS A 17 -31.53 -17.27 38.33
N ALA A 18 -31.35 -17.34 37.01
CA ALA A 18 -30.25 -18.05 36.34
C ALA A 18 -28.88 -17.44 36.68
N PRO A 19 -27.78 -18.22 36.62
CA PRO A 19 -26.43 -17.70 36.87
C PRO A 19 -26.01 -16.70 35.78
N PRO A 20 -25.15 -15.72 36.10
CA PRO A 20 -24.74 -14.70 35.15
C PRO A 20 -23.90 -15.29 34.00
N PRO A 21 -23.99 -14.72 32.79
CA PRO A 21 -23.19 -15.18 31.66
C PRO A 21 -21.70 -14.90 31.91
N VAL A 22 -20.89 -15.94 31.67
CA VAL A 22 -19.43 -15.85 31.61
C VAL A 22 -19.07 -14.86 30.51
N GLN A 23 -18.50 -13.71 30.89
CA GLN A 23 -17.86 -12.82 29.94
C GLN A 23 -16.58 -13.49 29.43
N VAL A 24 -16.67 -14.19 28.29
CA VAL A 24 -15.49 -14.45 27.47
C VAL A 24 -15.21 -13.16 26.69
N ALA A 25 -14.66 -12.17 27.37
CA ALA A 25 -13.91 -11.13 26.70
C ALA A 25 -12.62 -11.78 26.21
N GLN A 26 -12.61 -12.27 24.96
CA GLN A 26 -11.35 -12.39 24.23
C GLN A 26 -10.85 -10.96 24.00
N ARG A 27 -10.15 -10.41 25.00
CA ARG A 27 -9.21 -9.32 24.79
C ARG A 27 -8.27 -9.82 23.70
N ARG A 28 -8.32 -9.21 22.52
CA ARG A 28 -7.16 -9.22 21.63
C ARG A 28 -5.99 -8.69 22.47
N PRO A 29 -4.77 -9.23 22.36
CA PRO A 29 -3.64 -8.53 22.91
C PRO A 29 -3.62 -7.16 22.23
N GLU A 30 -3.95 -6.11 22.99
CA GLU A 30 -3.61 -4.76 22.61
C GLU A 30 -2.09 -4.78 22.47
N SER A 31 -1.61 -4.53 21.27
CA SER A 31 -0.20 -4.29 21.05
C SER A 31 0.15 -3.02 21.81
N VAL A 32 0.65 -3.16 23.04
CA VAL A 32 1.25 -2.07 23.79
C VAL A 32 2.63 -1.84 23.18
N PHE A 33 2.65 -1.14 22.05
CA PHE A 33 3.87 -0.47 21.60
C PHE A 33 3.85 0.91 22.25
N HIS A 34 4.79 1.16 23.14
CA HIS A 34 5.08 2.52 23.56
C HIS A 34 5.41 3.37 22.32
N LEU A 35 4.89 4.59 22.24
CA LEU A 35 5.50 5.63 21.40
C LEU A 35 6.96 5.74 21.83
N SER A 36 7.87 5.78 20.86
CA SER A 36 9.30 6.00 21.12
C SER A 36 9.45 7.31 21.90
N VAL A 37 10.10 7.24 23.07
CA VAL A 37 10.44 8.41 23.91
C VAL A 37 11.73 9.08 23.42
N TRP A 38 12.28 8.63 22.29
CA TRP A 38 13.55 9.07 21.74
C TRP A 38 13.28 9.87 20.47
N GLY A 39 12.99 11.15 20.68
CA GLY A 39 13.16 12.17 19.69
C GLY A 39 14.65 12.47 19.46
N ASP A 40 14.91 12.76 18.19
CA ASP A 40 15.89 13.70 17.64
C ASP A 40 17.28 13.24 17.15
N TYR A 41 17.51 13.70 15.90
CA TYR A 41 18.73 13.91 15.11
C TYR A 41 19.20 12.79 14.18
N PHE A 42 19.10 13.09 12.88
CA PHE A 42 19.02 12.12 11.78
C PHE A 42 20.30 12.00 10.96
N LEU A 43 21.19 13.00 10.92
CA LEU A 43 22.18 13.06 9.83
C LEU A 43 23.59 13.42 10.25
N ALA A 44 24.49 12.46 10.03
CA ALA A 44 25.86 12.76 9.65
C ALA A 44 26.52 11.79 8.66
N TYR A 45 25.92 10.67 8.23
CA TYR A 45 26.72 9.62 7.55
C TYR A 45 26.08 8.81 6.40
N ALA A 46 24.89 9.15 5.88
CA ALA A 46 24.47 8.64 4.57
C ALA A 46 24.87 9.67 3.49
N SER A 47 25.75 9.29 2.54
CA SER A 47 26.09 10.19 1.42
C SER A 47 24.86 10.40 0.56
N ALA A 48 24.50 11.66 0.27
CA ALA A 48 23.40 12.05 -0.62
C ALA A 48 23.38 11.21 -1.91
N ASP A 49 24.55 10.98 -2.49
CA ASP A 49 24.76 10.19 -3.71
C ASP A 49 24.18 8.76 -3.64
N LYS A 50 24.21 8.13 -2.45
CA LYS A 50 23.72 6.75 -2.27
C LYS A 50 22.20 6.70 -2.22
N LEU A 51 21.58 7.69 -1.55
CA LEU A 51 20.12 7.84 -1.51
C LEU A 51 19.58 8.17 -2.91
N ASP A 52 20.24 9.10 -3.60
CA ASP A 52 19.91 9.51 -4.97
C ASP A 52 19.99 8.32 -5.93
N LEU A 53 21.03 7.48 -5.80
CA LEU A 53 21.18 6.28 -6.62
C LEU A 53 20.07 5.25 -6.36
N ILE A 54 19.77 4.96 -5.09
CA ILE A 54 18.69 4.02 -4.73
C ILE A 54 17.35 4.54 -5.25
N ASP A 55 17.06 5.83 -5.07
CA ASP A 55 15.83 6.45 -5.56
C ASP A 55 15.74 6.39 -7.08
N ALA A 56 16.81 6.74 -7.80
CA ALA A 56 16.86 6.68 -9.25
C ALA A 56 16.60 5.25 -9.76
N ILE A 57 17.27 4.25 -9.19
CA ILE A 57 17.08 2.83 -9.55
C ILE A 57 15.62 2.38 -9.36
N GLN A 58 14.98 2.77 -8.25
CA GLN A 58 13.58 2.45 -7.98
C GLN A 58 12.64 3.17 -8.95
N ARG A 59 12.80 4.48 -9.12
CA ARG A 59 11.93 5.30 -9.96
C ARG A 59 12.08 4.91 -11.44
N LEU A 60 13.28 4.53 -11.90
CA LEU A 60 13.51 4.01 -13.26
C LEU A 60 12.92 2.61 -13.50
N GLY A 61 12.45 1.94 -12.45
CA GLY A 61 11.75 0.66 -12.58
C GLY A 61 12.67 -0.52 -12.81
N VAL A 62 13.94 -0.40 -12.40
CA VAL A 62 14.97 -1.45 -12.54
C VAL A 62 15.43 -2.00 -11.18
N ALA A 63 14.79 -1.59 -10.08
CA ALA A 63 15.13 -2.04 -8.73
C ALA A 63 15.06 -3.56 -8.51
N TYR A 64 14.24 -4.26 -9.29
CA TYR A 64 14.11 -5.73 -9.19
C TYR A 64 15.39 -6.48 -9.61
N HIS A 65 16.35 -5.82 -10.26
CA HIS A 65 17.69 -6.36 -10.53
C HIS A 65 18.68 -6.13 -9.39
N PHE A 66 18.34 -5.28 -8.42
CA PHE A 66 19.24 -4.79 -7.36
C PHE A 66 18.61 -4.92 -5.96
N GLU A 67 17.68 -5.87 -5.76
CA GLU A 67 16.91 -5.98 -4.52
C GLU A 67 17.83 -6.14 -3.30
N THR A 68 18.86 -6.99 -3.41
CA THR A 68 19.82 -7.25 -2.34
C THR A 68 20.69 -6.03 -2.04
N GLU A 69 21.18 -5.34 -3.07
CA GLU A 69 22.01 -4.15 -2.94
C GLU A 69 21.23 -2.98 -2.34
N ILE A 70 19.96 -2.81 -2.75
CA ILE A 70 19.06 -1.81 -2.20
C ILE A 70 18.78 -2.12 -0.72
N GLU A 71 18.45 -3.36 -0.39
CA GLU A 71 18.16 -3.78 0.99
C GLU A 71 19.38 -3.54 1.89
N GLN A 72 20.57 -3.98 1.47
CA GLN A 72 21.82 -3.72 2.19
C GLN A 72 22.11 -2.21 2.31
N GLY A 73 21.86 -1.46 1.23
CA GLY A 73 22.04 -0.02 1.19
C GLY A 73 21.18 0.71 2.21
N LEU A 74 19.89 0.39 2.26
CA LEU A 74 18.91 0.93 3.18
C LEU A 74 19.14 0.46 4.62
N HIS A 75 19.54 -0.80 4.82
CA HIS A 75 19.89 -1.31 6.13
C HIS A 75 21.06 -0.53 6.75
N GLN A 76 22.11 -0.25 5.97
CA GLN A 76 23.23 0.58 6.42
C GLN A 76 22.79 2.01 6.79
N ILE A 77 21.89 2.60 6.00
CA ILE A 77 21.30 3.93 6.30
C ILE A 77 20.51 3.86 7.62
N TYR A 78 19.75 2.79 7.83
CA TYR A 78 18.95 2.58 9.03
C TYR A 78 19.78 2.29 10.30
N GLU A 79 20.85 1.51 10.18
CA GLU A 79 21.76 1.24 11.29
C GLU A 79 22.52 2.51 11.69
N THR A 80 22.96 3.28 10.70
CA THR A 80 23.57 4.59 10.93
C THR A 80 22.59 5.51 11.69
N TYR A 81 21.29 5.44 11.36
CA TYR A 81 20.20 6.15 12.05
C TYR A 81 20.04 5.76 13.52
N HIS A 82 20.13 4.47 13.86
CA HIS A 82 20.01 4.01 15.26
C HIS A 82 21.24 4.27 16.10
N GLN A 83 22.43 4.22 15.49
CA GLN A 83 23.71 4.35 16.20
C GLN A 83 24.10 5.81 16.47
N SER A 84 23.52 6.80 15.77
CA SER A 84 23.85 8.23 15.92
C SER A 84 23.22 8.93 17.12
N GLY A 85 22.57 8.21 18.04
CA GLY A 85 22.12 8.76 19.31
C GLY A 85 23.27 9.46 20.04
N HIS A 86 23.14 10.78 20.24
CA HIS A 86 24.05 11.66 21.01
C HIS A 86 25.24 12.34 20.30
N LYS A 87 25.07 12.89 19.08
CA LYS A 87 25.91 14.02 18.66
C LYS A 87 25.07 15.18 18.12
N ASN A 88 24.98 16.24 18.93
CA ASN A 88 24.64 17.60 18.50
C ASN A 88 25.65 18.04 17.44
N VAL A 89 25.32 17.81 16.17
CA VAL A 89 25.91 18.57 15.08
C VAL A 89 24.91 19.65 14.77
N ASN A 90 25.15 20.85 15.30
CA ASN A 90 24.62 22.07 14.73
C ASN A 90 25.00 22.05 13.24
N ASN A 91 24.03 21.92 12.35
CA ASN A 91 24.10 22.37 10.97
C ASN A 91 22.69 22.35 10.40
N ASP A 92 22.34 23.36 9.61
CA ASP A 92 21.11 23.43 8.82
C ASP A 92 20.90 22.10 8.07
N GLU A 93 20.02 21.24 8.58
CA GLU A 93 19.82 19.91 8.04
C GLU A 93 19.00 19.98 6.76
N ASP A 94 19.53 19.32 5.72
CA ASP A 94 18.95 19.28 4.39
C ASP A 94 17.55 18.61 4.41
N LEU A 95 16.53 19.41 4.09
CA LEU A 95 15.14 19.01 3.95
C LEU A 95 15.03 17.81 2.98
N TYR A 96 15.79 17.87 1.88
CA TYR A 96 15.80 16.84 0.85
C TYR A 96 16.24 15.49 1.40
N ILE A 97 17.39 15.44 2.08
CA ILE A 97 17.97 14.19 2.59
C ILE A 97 17.07 13.58 3.67
N THR A 98 16.51 14.41 4.55
CA THR A 98 15.60 13.96 5.60
C THR A 98 14.35 13.32 4.99
N ALA A 99 13.68 14.02 4.07
CA ALA A 99 12.46 13.54 3.45
C ALA A 99 12.69 12.30 2.57
N LEU A 100 13.76 12.30 1.76
CA LEU A 100 14.08 11.18 0.88
C LEU A 100 14.38 9.91 1.67
N SER A 101 15.19 10.01 2.72
CA SER A 101 15.53 8.85 3.54
C SER A 101 14.30 8.30 4.27
N PHE A 102 13.48 9.17 4.85
CA PHE A 102 12.21 8.78 5.46
C PHE A 102 11.34 8.00 4.46
N ARG A 103 11.22 8.52 3.24
CA ARG A 103 10.43 7.90 2.17
C ARG A 103 10.95 6.51 1.81
N LEU A 104 12.23 6.42 1.48
CA LEU A 104 12.86 5.16 1.04
C LEU A 104 12.83 4.09 2.15
N LEU A 105 13.14 4.47 3.39
CA LEU A 105 13.11 3.55 4.52
C LEU A 105 11.69 3.01 4.77
N ARG A 106 10.67 3.88 4.81
CA ARG A 106 9.28 3.43 5.02
C ARG A 106 8.74 2.60 3.86
N GLN A 107 9.10 2.92 2.60
CA GLN A 107 8.74 2.10 1.43
C GLN A 107 9.25 0.66 1.55
N HIS A 108 10.38 0.46 2.23
CA HIS A 108 11.00 -0.85 2.45
C HIS A 108 10.65 -1.46 3.82
N GLY A 109 9.66 -0.91 4.52
CA GLY A 109 9.13 -1.49 5.77
C GLY A 109 9.93 -1.16 7.02
N TYR A 110 10.93 -0.27 6.94
CA TYR A 110 11.62 0.22 8.13
C TYR A 110 10.71 1.16 8.94
N ARG A 111 10.68 0.98 10.26
CA ARG A 111 9.95 1.87 11.16
C ARG A 111 10.78 3.11 11.45
N VAL A 112 10.36 4.24 10.88
CA VAL A 112 10.95 5.57 11.08
C VAL A 112 9.89 6.51 11.64
N SER A 113 10.16 7.24 12.73
CA SER A 113 9.19 8.20 13.30
C SER A 113 9.03 9.43 12.40
N CYS A 114 7.80 9.93 12.27
CA CYS A 114 7.52 11.22 11.60
C CYS A 114 8.00 12.42 12.41
N ASP A 115 8.34 12.24 13.69
CA ASP A 115 8.92 13.28 14.55
C ASP A 115 10.24 13.84 14.02
N VAL A 116 10.90 13.12 13.10
CA VAL A 116 12.08 13.60 12.37
C VAL A 116 11.82 14.94 11.65
N PHE A 117 10.57 15.28 11.38
CA PHE A 117 10.20 16.55 10.75
C PHE A 117 9.95 17.69 11.76
N ASN A 118 9.94 17.44 13.09
CA ASN A 118 9.76 18.50 14.10
C ASN A 118 10.86 19.56 14.05
N LYS A 119 12.09 19.15 13.72
CA LYS A 119 13.22 20.06 13.52
C LYS A 119 13.04 21.06 12.37
N LEU A 120 12.13 20.77 11.45
CA LEU A 120 11.77 21.63 10.32
C LEU A 120 10.69 22.65 10.71
N LYS A 121 10.16 22.56 11.94
CA LYS A 121 9.21 23.50 12.50
C LYS A 121 9.89 24.61 13.28
N ASP A 122 9.27 25.78 13.29
CA ASP A 122 9.66 26.92 14.10
C ASP A 122 9.14 26.79 15.55
N ASN A 123 9.40 27.81 16.37
CA ASN A 123 8.96 27.84 17.77
C ASN A 123 7.43 27.94 17.93
N GLU A 124 6.69 28.27 16.86
CA GLU A 124 5.23 28.28 16.83
C GLU A 124 4.65 26.92 16.43
N GLY A 125 5.51 25.94 16.10
CA GLY A 125 5.10 24.62 15.64
C GLY A 125 4.71 24.54 14.17
N LYS A 126 5.01 25.57 13.37
CA LYS A 126 4.75 25.61 11.92
C LYS A 126 6.00 25.32 11.12
N PHE A 127 5.86 24.76 9.91
CA PHE A 127 7.01 24.57 9.02
C PHE A 127 7.70 25.89 8.70
N LYS A 128 9.03 25.93 8.86
CA LYS A 128 9.84 27.14 8.71
C LYS A 128 9.70 27.73 7.30
N GLU A 129 9.48 29.04 7.21
CA GLU A 129 9.45 29.77 5.93
C GLU A 129 10.79 29.71 5.18
N SER A 130 11.91 29.46 5.87
CA SER A 130 13.22 29.27 5.24
C SER A 130 13.27 28.09 4.26
N LEU A 131 12.34 27.13 4.37
CA LEU A 131 12.24 25.96 3.50
C LEU A 131 11.68 26.28 2.11
N ILE A 132 11.08 27.46 1.91
CA ILE A 132 10.36 27.81 0.67
C ILE A 132 11.28 27.82 -0.56
N GLY A 133 12.56 28.17 -0.38
CA GLY A 133 13.53 28.21 -1.46
C GLY A 133 13.97 26.82 -1.97
N ASP A 134 13.80 25.77 -1.16
CA ASP A 134 14.26 24.42 -1.49
C ASP A 134 13.14 23.59 -2.15
N VAL A 135 12.93 23.83 -3.45
CA VAL A 135 11.91 23.12 -4.23
C VAL A 135 12.16 21.61 -4.27
N ARG A 136 13.42 21.17 -4.32
CA ARG A 136 13.77 19.73 -4.36
C ARG A 136 13.44 19.06 -3.03
N GLY A 137 13.75 19.71 -1.92
CA GLY A 137 13.38 19.26 -0.59
C GLY A 137 11.87 19.26 -0.37
N LEU A 138 11.17 20.32 -0.78
CA LEU A 138 9.70 20.40 -0.68
C LEU A 138 9.01 19.29 -1.46
N LEU A 139 9.46 19.01 -2.69
CA LEU A 139 8.95 17.91 -3.50
C LEU A 139 9.20 16.56 -2.81
N SER A 140 10.37 16.38 -2.22
CA SER A 140 10.71 15.13 -1.53
C SER A 140 9.89 14.93 -0.26
N LEU A 141 9.65 16.01 0.49
CA LEU A 141 8.77 15.98 1.66
C LEU A 141 7.33 15.72 1.25
N TYR A 142 6.85 16.34 0.17
CA TYR A 142 5.52 16.07 -0.39
C TYR A 142 5.35 14.59 -0.73
N GLU A 143 6.31 13.97 -1.42
CA GLU A 143 6.25 12.54 -1.73
C GLU A 143 6.32 11.64 -0.49
N ALA A 144 7.05 12.07 0.55
CA ALA A 144 7.18 11.36 1.81
C ALA A 144 5.87 11.32 2.62
N THR A 145 5.02 12.36 2.52
CA THR A 145 3.77 12.43 3.28
C THR A 145 2.78 11.34 2.91
N PHE A 146 2.87 10.79 1.69
CA PHE A 146 2.01 9.69 1.24
C PHE A 146 2.32 8.34 1.89
N LEU A 147 3.36 8.26 2.72
CA LEU A 147 3.65 7.11 3.59
C LEU A 147 3.17 7.32 5.04
N SER A 148 2.27 8.29 5.25
CA SER A 148 1.66 8.51 6.56
C SER A 148 0.83 7.31 7.01
N VAL A 149 0.81 7.08 8.32
CA VAL A 149 -0.13 6.18 8.97
C VAL A 149 -1.06 6.97 9.90
N ARG A 150 -2.07 6.30 10.46
CA ARG A 150 -3.03 6.96 11.36
C ARG A 150 -2.31 7.61 12.55
N GLN A 151 -2.76 8.81 12.94
CA GLN A 151 -2.23 9.61 14.06
C GLN A 151 -0.86 10.25 13.82
N GLU A 152 -0.48 10.47 12.56
CA GLU A 152 0.74 11.20 12.19
C GLU A 152 0.41 12.59 11.63
N ASP A 153 -0.26 13.41 12.44
CA ASP A 153 -0.81 14.72 12.05
C ASP A 153 0.26 15.66 11.43
N ILE A 154 1.53 15.51 11.83
CA ILE A 154 2.66 16.25 11.25
C ILE A 154 2.81 16.03 9.74
N LEU A 155 2.49 14.84 9.23
CA LEU A 155 2.57 14.53 7.80
C LEU A 155 1.39 15.11 7.03
N ASP A 156 0.21 15.23 7.66
CA ASP A 156 -0.93 15.92 7.08
C ASP A 156 -0.65 17.42 6.94
N GLU A 157 -0.10 18.04 8.00
CA GLU A 157 0.37 19.43 7.96
C GLU A 157 1.49 19.63 6.91
N ALA A 158 2.44 18.69 6.83
CA ALA A 158 3.52 18.74 5.85
C ALA A 158 2.97 18.64 4.42
N MET A 159 1.93 17.82 4.19
CA MET A 159 1.31 17.66 2.89
C MET A 159 0.64 18.96 2.45
N GLU A 160 -0.12 19.61 3.33
CA GLU A 160 -0.76 20.90 3.04
C GLU A 160 0.28 22.00 2.79
N PHE A 161 1.31 22.09 3.64
CA PHE A 161 2.39 23.05 3.51
C PHE A 161 3.13 22.88 2.18
N THR A 162 3.62 21.68 1.89
CA THR A 162 4.40 21.41 0.68
C THR A 162 3.56 21.58 -0.59
N ALA A 163 2.32 21.10 -0.62
CA ALA A 163 1.42 21.29 -1.76
C ALA A 163 1.18 22.77 -2.07
N THR A 164 0.96 23.58 -1.03
CA THR A 164 0.74 25.03 -1.17
C THR A 164 1.99 25.73 -1.71
N ARG A 165 3.16 25.40 -1.17
CA ARG A 165 4.44 26.02 -1.58
C ARG A 165 4.86 25.60 -2.99
N LEU A 166 4.72 24.32 -3.33
CA LEU A 166 5.00 23.80 -4.68
C LEU A 166 4.11 24.46 -5.74
N ASN A 167 2.80 24.54 -5.51
CA ASN A 167 1.88 25.26 -6.40
C ASN A 167 2.28 26.73 -6.58
N SER A 168 2.67 27.39 -5.50
CA SER A 168 3.09 28.80 -5.53
C SER A 168 4.42 29.01 -6.26
N ALA A 169 5.30 28.01 -6.24
CA ALA A 169 6.61 28.06 -6.90
C ALA A 169 6.54 27.82 -8.41
N LEU A 170 5.53 27.09 -8.91
CA LEU A 170 5.41 26.67 -10.32
C LEU A 170 5.63 27.79 -11.35
N PRO A 171 5.04 29.00 -11.22
CA PRO A 171 5.25 30.06 -12.20
C PRO A 171 6.72 30.45 -12.38
N ASN A 172 7.50 30.38 -11.29
CA ASN A 172 8.91 30.75 -11.26
C ASN A 172 9.84 29.62 -11.74
N LEU A 173 9.31 28.40 -11.95
CA LEU A 173 10.06 27.22 -12.36
C LEU A 173 9.99 26.94 -13.87
N SER A 174 9.44 27.85 -14.68
CA SER A 174 9.12 27.63 -16.10
C SER A 174 10.28 27.09 -16.97
N ASN A 175 11.54 27.35 -16.60
CA ASN A 175 12.74 26.85 -17.31
C ASN A 175 13.47 25.69 -16.60
N ASN A 176 12.95 25.23 -15.46
CA ASN A 176 13.60 24.21 -14.64
C ASN A 176 13.00 22.83 -14.94
N PRO A 177 13.83 21.80 -15.25
CA PRO A 177 13.36 20.43 -15.45
C PRO A 177 12.52 19.86 -14.29
N ILE A 178 12.70 20.37 -13.07
CA ILE A 178 11.93 19.96 -11.89
C ILE A 178 10.45 20.38 -11.96
N ALA A 179 10.11 21.40 -12.75
CA ALA A 179 8.73 21.91 -12.85
C ALA A 179 7.76 20.81 -13.30
N GLU A 180 8.15 20.03 -14.32
CA GLU A 180 7.33 18.92 -14.81
C GLU A 180 7.17 17.82 -13.74
N GLN A 181 8.21 17.59 -12.93
CA GLN A 181 8.14 16.64 -11.81
C GLN A 181 7.18 17.14 -10.73
N VAL A 182 7.22 18.43 -10.40
CA VAL A 182 6.31 19.03 -9.40
C VAL A 182 4.86 18.96 -9.87
N VAL A 183 4.58 19.33 -11.13
CA VAL A 183 3.23 19.23 -11.71
C VAL A 183 2.72 17.78 -11.66
N HIS A 184 3.57 16.82 -12.05
CA HIS A 184 3.20 15.41 -12.04
C HIS A 184 2.95 14.89 -10.61
N ALA A 185 3.82 15.20 -9.65
CA ALA A 185 3.66 14.78 -8.26
C ALA A 185 2.36 15.31 -7.63
N LEU A 186 2.04 16.60 -7.84
CA LEU A 186 0.81 17.22 -7.34
C LEU A 186 -0.46 16.59 -7.93
N TYR A 187 -0.38 16.02 -9.14
CA TYR A 187 -1.46 15.27 -9.77
C TYR A 187 -1.50 13.80 -9.30
N GLN A 188 -0.35 13.14 -9.30
CA GLN A 188 -0.18 11.72 -9.03
C GLN A 188 1.13 11.49 -8.24
N PRO A 189 1.04 11.40 -6.91
CA PRO A 189 2.21 11.09 -6.08
C PRO A 189 2.77 9.71 -6.39
N ILE A 190 4.08 9.54 -6.24
CA ILE A 190 4.80 8.30 -6.60
C ILE A 190 4.19 7.10 -5.87
N HIS A 191 3.89 7.24 -4.57
CA HIS A 191 3.34 6.14 -3.77
C HIS A 191 1.95 5.67 -4.23
N LYS A 192 1.20 6.53 -4.92
CA LYS A 192 -0.13 6.21 -5.45
C LYS A 192 -0.08 5.79 -6.93
N GLY A 193 1.06 5.95 -7.60
CA GLY A 193 1.24 5.65 -9.01
C GLY A 193 1.57 4.18 -9.27
N LEU A 194 1.17 3.66 -10.44
CA LEU A 194 1.59 2.32 -10.88
C LEU A 194 3.04 2.36 -11.32
N THR A 195 3.90 1.56 -10.69
CA THR A 195 5.36 1.57 -10.89
C THR A 195 5.77 1.65 -12.36
N ARG A 196 5.20 0.82 -13.24
CA ARG A 196 5.59 0.81 -14.66
C ARG A 196 5.21 2.09 -15.42
N LEU A 197 4.11 2.75 -15.07
CA LEU A 197 3.72 4.02 -15.67
C LEU A 197 4.59 5.16 -15.13
N GLU A 198 4.85 5.15 -13.83
CA GLU A 198 5.74 6.11 -13.17
C GLU A 198 7.16 6.02 -13.72
N SER A 199 7.69 4.80 -13.90
CA SER A 199 9.02 4.61 -14.50
C SER A 199 9.10 5.11 -15.94
N ARG A 200 8.06 4.89 -16.75
CA ARG A 200 8.04 5.41 -18.13
C ARG A 200 8.15 6.94 -18.16
N ARG A 201 7.48 7.63 -17.24
CA ARG A 201 7.53 9.09 -17.10
C ARG A 201 8.87 9.53 -16.53
N TYR A 202 9.34 8.87 -15.48
CA TYR A 202 10.58 9.22 -14.79
C TYR A 202 11.81 9.08 -15.68
N ILE A 203 11.86 8.11 -16.61
CA ILE A 203 12.93 8.02 -17.62
C ILE A 203 13.09 9.36 -18.36
N SER A 204 11.98 10.02 -18.73
CA SER A 204 12.01 11.31 -19.42
C SER A 204 12.49 12.44 -18.51
N PHE A 205 12.19 12.40 -17.22
CA PHE A 205 12.67 13.38 -16.25
C PHE A 205 14.16 13.19 -15.96
N TYR A 206 14.59 11.94 -15.78
CA TYR A 206 15.98 11.58 -15.51
C TYR A 206 16.89 11.94 -16.69
N GLU A 207 16.42 11.78 -17.93
CA GLU A 207 17.17 12.19 -19.13
C GLU A 207 17.40 13.71 -19.23
N LYS A 208 16.51 14.52 -18.67
CA LYS A 208 16.62 16.00 -18.67
C LYS A 208 17.50 16.54 -17.54
N ASP A 209 17.84 15.72 -16.56
CA ASP A 209 18.69 16.11 -15.44
C ASP A 209 20.16 16.11 -15.88
N ASP A 210 20.84 17.24 -15.84
CA ASP A 210 22.25 17.34 -16.27
C ASP A 210 23.20 16.46 -15.44
N SER A 211 22.79 16.05 -14.23
CA SER A 211 23.58 15.22 -13.32
C SER A 211 23.34 13.71 -13.47
N HIS A 212 22.46 13.30 -14.38
CA HIS A 212 22.05 11.90 -14.49
C HIS A 212 23.20 10.94 -14.82
N ASN A 213 23.11 9.72 -14.30
CA ASN A 213 24.01 8.64 -14.66
C ASN A 213 23.60 8.05 -16.01
N LYS A 214 24.41 8.31 -17.04
CA LYS A 214 24.16 7.84 -18.43
C LYS A 214 24.03 6.32 -18.53
N VAL A 215 24.88 5.57 -17.81
CA VAL A 215 24.85 4.10 -17.81
C VAL A 215 23.53 3.59 -17.24
N LEU A 216 23.06 4.19 -16.14
CA LEU A 216 21.79 3.84 -15.52
C LEU A 216 20.59 4.19 -16.42
N LEU A 217 20.63 5.34 -17.10
CA LEU A 217 19.59 5.74 -18.06
C LEU A 217 19.50 4.77 -19.25
N ASP A 218 20.64 4.41 -19.85
CA ASP A 218 20.70 3.47 -20.97
C ASP A 218 20.19 2.09 -20.54
N PHE A 219 20.61 1.62 -19.36
CA PHE A 219 20.12 0.37 -18.79
C PHE A 219 18.60 0.38 -18.61
N ALA A 220 18.04 1.44 -18.00
CA ALA A 220 16.60 1.57 -17.80
C ALA A 220 15.80 1.58 -19.11
N LYS A 221 16.29 2.28 -20.15
CA LYS A 221 15.66 2.30 -21.47
C LYS A 221 15.65 0.92 -22.14
N LEU A 222 16.78 0.20 -22.08
CA LEU A 222 16.89 -1.15 -22.64
C LEU A 222 15.97 -2.14 -21.91
N ASP A 223 15.99 -2.11 -20.57
CA ASP A 223 15.16 -2.97 -19.72
C ASP A 223 13.66 -2.73 -19.95
N PHE A 224 13.25 -1.46 -20.00
CA PHE A 224 11.87 -1.08 -20.27
C PHE A 224 11.38 -1.64 -21.61
N ASN A 225 12.19 -1.49 -22.67
CA ASN A 225 11.87 -1.98 -24.01
C ASN A 225 11.83 -3.52 -24.08
N LEU A 226 12.71 -4.21 -23.35
CA LEU A 226 12.73 -5.67 -23.28
C LEU A 226 11.41 -6.19 -22.67
N LEU A 227 11.03 -5.68 -21.50
CA LEU A 227 9.78 -6.04 -20.84
C LEU A 227 8.55 -5.60 -21.65
N GLN A 228 8.60 -4.47 -22.36
CA GLN A 228 7.51 -4.09 -23.26
C GLN A 228 7.28 -5.13 -24.36
N LYS A 229 8.34 -5.70 -24.94
CA LYS A 229 8.22 -6.79 -25.92
C LYS A 229 7.63 -8.06 -25.30
N LEU A 230 7.99 -8.38 -24.06
CA LEU A 230 7.40 -9.49 -23.33
C LEU A 230 5.89 -9.27 -23.12
N HIS A 231 5.49 -8.12 -22.60
CA HIS A 231 4.08 -7.77 -22.40
C HIS A 231 3.27 -7.78 -23.70
N GLN A 232 3.86 -7.35 -24.84
CA GLN A 232 3.21 -7.42 -26.14
C GLN A 232 2.97 -8.87 -26.60
N ARG A 233 3.92 -9.77 -26.33
CA ARG A 233 3.76 -11.20 -26.59
C ARG A 233 2.66 -11.80 -25.72
N GLU A 234 2.70 -11.53 -24.42
CA GLU A 234 1.66 -11.99 -23.47
C GLU A 234 0.28 -11.48 -23.89
N LEU A 235 0.17 -10.20 -24.26
CA LEU A 235 -1.08 -9.63 -24.76
C LEU A 235 -1.55 -10.33 -26.05
N SER A 236 -0.64 -10.67 -26.97
CA SER A 236 -0.99 -11.40 -28.20
C SER A 236 -1.52 -12.82 -27.94
N GLU A 237 -1.01 -13.49 -26.92
CA GLU A 237 -1.53 -14.81 -26.51
C GLU A 237 -2.91 -14.68 -25.83
N ILE A 238 -3.09 -13.65 -25.00
CA ILE A 238 -4.37 -13.34 -24.36
C ILE A 238 -5.46 -13.06 -25.41
N THR A 239 -5.15 -12.25 -26.44
CA THR A 239 -6.12 -11.90 -27.49
C THR A 239 -6.45 -13.07 -28.44
N ARG A 240 -5.56 -14.06 -28.59
CA ARG A 240 -5.79 -15.26 -29.41
C ARG A 240 -6.78 -16.25 -28.80
N TRP A 241 -7.12 -16.12 -27.52
CA TRP A 241 -7.87 -17.11 -26.74
C TRP A 241 -9.38 -17.19 -27.04
N GLU A 242 -9.92 -16.47 -28.02
CA GLU A 242 -11.37 -16.52 -28.34
C GLU A 242 -11.77 -17.83 -29.06
N ALA A 243 -12.38 -18.78 -28.32
CA ALA A 243 -13.14 -19.90 -28.89
C ALA A 243 -14.19 -20.39 -27.86
N ILE A 244 -15.41 -20.65 -28.35
CA ILE A 244 -16.62 -20.92 -27.56
C ILE A 244 -17.16 -22.31 -27.93
N SER A 245 -17.54 -23.11 -26.93
CA SER A 245 -18.41 -24.28 -27.11
C SER A 245 -19.51 -24.31 -26.04
N ALA A 246 -20.70 -24.81 -26.39
CA ALA A 246 -21.93 -24.60 -25.64
C ALA A 246 -22.31 -25.80 -24.75
N LEU A 247 -22.78 -25.50 -23.53
CA LEU A 247 -23.43 -26.45 -22.60
C LEU A 247 -24.90 -26.08 -22.38
N ASP A 248 -25.77 -27.06 -22.49
CA ASP A 248 -27.22 -26.88 -22.42
C ASP A 248 -27.73 -26.80 -20.98
N GLN A 249 -27.92 -25.55 -20.48
CA GLN A 249 -28.89 -25.17 -19.43
C GLN A 249 -28.90 -23.68 -19.03
N LEU A 250 -28.00 -22.83 -19.54
CA LEU A 250 -28.02 -21.37 -19.34
C LEU A 250 -28.59 -20.65 -20.58
N PRO A 251 -29.02 -19.38 -20.52
CA PRO A 251 -29.24 -18.58 -21.72
C PRO A 251 -27.98 -18.58 -22.59
N ASP A 252 -28.13 -18.61 -23.91
CA ASP A 252 -26.99 -18.85 -24.82
C ASP A 252 -25.84 -17.86 -24.62
N TYR A 253 -26.12 -16.59 -24.28
CA TYR A 253 -25.09 -15.60 -23.96
C TYR A 253 -24.30 -15.89 -22.66
N MET A 254 -24.93 -16.52 -21.66
CA MET A 254 -24.29 -16.89 -20.38
C MET A 254 -23.50 -18.19 -20.48
N LYS A 255 -23.94 -19.14 -21.34
CA LYS A 255 -23.20 -20.39 -21.60
C LYS A 255 -21.76 -20.09 -22.00
N ILE A 256 -21.60 -19.10 -22.89
CA ILE A 256 -20.32 -18.63 -23.41
C ILE A 256 -19.38 -18.19 -22.29
N VAL A 257 -19.86 -17.28 -21.44
CA VAL A 257 -19.07 -16.68 -20.36
C VAL A 257 -18.73 -17.72 -19.30
N TYR A 258 -19.71 -18.53 -18.89
CA TYR A 258 -19.54 -19.55 -17.86
C TYR A 258 -18.56 -20.65 -18.29
N GLN A 259 -18.69 -21.14 -19.54
CA GLN A 259 -17.75 -22.12 -20.10
C GLN A 259 -16.33 -21.55 -20.13
N LYS A 260 -16.16 -20.30 -20.57
CA LYS A 260 -14.85 -19.68 -20.64
C LYS A 260 -14.19 -19.58 -19.27
N ILE A 261 -14.96 -19.23 -18.24
CA ILE A 261 -14.48 -19.21 -16.86
C ILE A 261 -14.05 -20.62 -16.43
N LEU A 262 -14.87 -21.65 -16.66
CA LEU A 262 -14.52 -23.03 -16.28
C LEU A 262 -13.25 -23.52 -16.99
N ASP A 263 -13.15 -23.34 -18.30
CA ASP A 263 -11.99 -23.73 -19.10
C ASP A 263 -10.72 -23.02 -18.62
N THR A 264 -10.85 -21.74 -18.25
CA THR A 264 -9.76 -20.95 -17.67
C THR A 264 -9.27 -21.58 -16.37
N TYR A 265 -10.17 -21.84 -15.43
CA TYR A 265 -9.80 -22.42 -14.15
C TYR A 265 -9.23 -23.82 -14.29
N ASN A 266 -9.74 -24.64 -15.21
CA ASN A 266 -9.18 -25.96 -15.51
C ASN A 266 -7.77 -25.86 -16.10
N THR A 267 -7.55 -24.94 -17.04
CA THR A 267 -6.22 -24.69 -17.61
C THR A 267 -5.24 -24.23 -16.54
N ILE A 268 -5.66 -23.33 -15.65
CA ILE A 268 -4.84 -22.90 -14.50
C ILE A 268 -4.55 -24.08 -13.58
N ASP A 269 -5.54 -24.94 -13.31
CA ASP A 269 -5.37 -26.12 -12.47
C ASP A 269 -4.36 -27.10 -13.06
N ASP A 270 -4.41 -27.36 -14.36
CA ASP A 270 -3.46 -28.21 -15.06
C ASP A 270 -2.03 -27.65 -14.96
N GLU A 271 -1.84 -26.34 -15.17
CA GLU A 271 -0.53 -25.70 -15.02
C GLU A 271 -0.02 -25.70 -13.57
N MET A 272 -0.92 -25.47 -12.60
CA MET A 272 -0.58 -25.50 -11.18
C MET A 272 -0.32 -26.93 -10.68
N ALA A 273 -1.01 -27.94 -11.23
CA ALA A 273 -0.83 -29.35 -10.92
C ALA A 273 0.57 -29.83 -11.31
N LYS A 274 1.10 -29.39 -12.47
CA LYS A 274 2.50 -29.65 -12.88
C LYS A 274 3.52 -29.17 -11.83
N GLN A 275 3.15 -28.18 -11.02
CA GLN A 275 3.99 -27.60 -9.96
C GLN A 275 3.62 -28.12 -8.55
N GLY A 276 2.65 -29.02 -8.41
CA GLY A 276 2.14 -29.49 -7.12
C GLY A 276 1.34 -28.43 -6.32
N ARG A 277 0.77 -27.43 -7.00
CA ARG A 277 0.13 -26.24 -6.41
C ARG A 277 -1.38 -26.14 -6.70
N SER A 278 -2.00 -27.20 -7.21
CA SER A 278 -3.44 -27.27 -7.55
C SER A 278 -4.38 -26.86 -6.39
N TYR A 279 -3.99 -27.11 -5.14
CA TYR A 279 -4.75 -26.66 -3.95
C TYR A 279 -5.03 -25.14 -3.92
N GLY A 280 -4.16 -24.32 -4.53
CA GLY A 280 -4.37 -22.88 -4.61
C GLY A 280 -5.52 -22.51 -5.55
N VAL A 281 -5.77 -23.33 -6.57
CA VAL A 281 -6.86 -23.11 -7.54
C VAL A 281 -8.21 -23.32 -6.89
N GLU A 282 -8.33 -24.27 -5.96
CA GLU A 282 -9.54 -24.46 -5.16
C GLU A 282 -9.88 -23.22 -4.32
N TYR A 283 -8.86 -22.57 -3.74
CA TYR A 283 -9.05 -21.29 -3.05
C TYR A 283 -9.48 -20.17 -4.01
N ALA A 284 -8.88 -20.08 -5.20
CA ALA A 284 -9.26 -19.08 -6.19
C ALA A 284 -10.71 -19.28 -6.68
N LYS A 285 -11.14 -20.53 -6.94
CA LYS A 285 -12.54 -20.88 -7.25
C LYS A 285 -13.48 -20.48 -6.12
N PHE A 286 -13.09 -20.68 -4.85
CA PHE A 286 -13.87 -20.25 -3.69
C PHE A 286 -14.06 -18.72 -3.67
N VAL A 287 -12.98 -17.94 -3.84
CA VAL A 287 -13.05 -16.48 -3.88
C VAL A 287 -13.90 -15.98 -5.05
N PHE A 288 -13.84 -16.63 -6.21
CA PHE A 288 -14.67 -16.30 -7.35
C PHE A 288 -16.17 -16.52 -7.07
N LYS A 289 -16.53 -17.56 -6.30
CA LYS A 289 -17.91 -17.78 -5.85
C LYS A 289 -18.39 -16.66 -4.92
N ASP A 290 -17.54 -16.16 -4.01
CA ASP A 290 -17.87 -14.99 -3.17
C ASP A 290 -18.19 -13.76 -4.04
N LEU A 291 -17.39 -13.52 -5.09
CA LEU A 291 -17.58 -12.42 -6.04
C LEU A 291 -18.93 -12.51 -6.77
N VAL A 292 -19.23 -13.67 -7.34
CA VAL A 292 -20.52 -13.90 -8.03
C VAL A 292 -21.69 -13.75 -7.06
N GLY A 293 -21.55 -14.26 -5.83
CA GLY A 293 -22.54 -14.07 -4.77
C GLY A 293 -22.76 -12.59 -4.43
N ALA A 294 -21.70 -11.78 -4.41
CA ALA A 294 -21.79 -10.34 -4.19
C ALA A 294 -22.54 -9.63 -5.33
N TYR A 295 -22.24 -9.95 -6.60
CA TYR A 295 -22.99 -9.42 -7.75
C TYR A 295 -24.47 -9.79 -7.72
N CYS A 296 -24.81 -11.03 -7.35
CA CYS A 296 -26.20 -11.43 -7.19
C CYS A 296 -26.92 -10.62 -6.10
N LYS A 297 -26.24 -10.30 -5.00
CA LYS A 297 -26.81 -9.48 -3.92
C LYS A 297 -27.00 -8.02 -4.34
N GLU A 298 -26.05 -7.43 -5.07
CA GLU A 298 -26.21 -6.08 -5.66
C GLU A 298 -27.37 -6.03 -6.67
N ALA A 299 -27.47 -7.03 -7.55
CA ALA A 299 -28.58 -7.13 -8.49
C ALA A 299 -29.94 -7.25 -7.76
N LYS A 300 -29.98 -8.03 -6.67
CA LYS A 300 -31.17 -8.14 -5.82
C LYS A 300 -31.56 -6.80 -5.20
N TRP A 301 -30.60 -6.07 -4.62
CA TRP A 301 -30.85 -4.73 -4.07
C TRP A 301 -31.43 -3.78 -5.11
N TYR A 302 -30.87 -3.79 -6.32
CA TYR A 302 -31.36 -3.00 -7.44
C TYR A 302 -32.81 -3.36 -7.83
N HIS A 303 -33.12 -4.64 -8.00
CA HIS A 303 -34.45 -5.10 -8.41
C HIS A 303 -35.53 -4.87 -7.33
N GLU A 304 -35.16 -4.92 -6.06
CA GLU A 304 -36.06 -4.67 -4.93
C GLU A 304 -36.21 -3.17 -4.60
N GLY A 305 -35.45 -2.30 -5.29
CA GLY A 305 -35.39 -0.87 -4.95
C GLY A 305 -34.80 -0.61 -3.55
N TYR A 306 -34.05 -1.56 -3.01
CA TYR A 306 -33.43 -1.47 -1.70
C TYR A 306 -32.18 -0.59 -1.75
N VAL A 307 -32.13 0.41 -0.87
CA VAL A 307 -30.97 1.29 -0.71
C VAL A 307 -30.25 0.90 0.59
N PRO A 308 -29.09 0.23 0.51
CA PRO A 308 -28.30 -0.14 1.68
C PRO A 308 -27.71 1.09 2.38
N SER A 309 -27.33 0.94 3.65
CA SER A 309 -26.47 1.93 4.30
C SER A 309 -25.06 1.91 3.69
N MET A 310 -24.27 2.97 3.91
CA MET A 310 -22.90 3.03 3.42
C MET A 310 -22.04 1.86 3.92
N ASP A 311 -22.15 1.51 5.21
CA ASP A 311 -21.39 0.40 5.80
C ASP A 311 -21.78 -0.95 5.18
N GLU A 312 -23.08 -1.17 4.97
CA GLU A 312 -23.58 -2.39 4.34
C GLU A 312 -23.16 -2.49 2.87
N HIS A 313 -23.26 -1.39 2.14
CA HIS A 313 -22.80 -1.31 0.76
C HIS A 313 -21.30 -1.57 0.68
N MET A 314 -20.48 -0.92 1.51
CA MET A 314 -19.04 -1.06 1.47
C MET A 314 -18.57 -2.48 1.79
N ALA A 315 -19.20 -3.16 2.74
CA ALA A 315 -18.89 -4.55 3.04
C ALA A 315 -19.10 -5.48 1.82
N LEU A 316 -20.12 -5.19 0.99
CA LEU A 316 -20.39 -5.93 -0.24
C LEU A 316 -19.50 -5.47 -1.40
N ALA A 317 -19.29 -4.15 -1.53
CA ALA A 317 -18.51 -3.51 -2.58
C ALA A 317 -17.05 -3.97 -2.59
N LEU A 318 -16.48 -4.24 -1.40
CA LEU A 318 -15.13 -4.82 -1.27
C LEU A 318 -15.00 -6.22 -1.88
N LEU A 319 -16.12 -6.96 -1.98
CA LEU A 319 -16.17 -8.26 -2.66
C LEU A 319 -16.48 -8.08 -4.14
N SER A 320 -17.48 -7.26 -4.48
CA SER A 320 -17.95 -7.06 -5.87
C SER A 320 -16.98 -6.29 -6.76
N CYS A 321 -16.05 -5.50 -6.20
CA CYS A 321 -15.02 -4.80 -6.97
C CYS A 321 -13.95 -5.72 -7.58
N GLY A 322 -14.02 -7.03 -7.34
CA GLY A 322 -13.19 -8.05 -7.99
C GLY A 322 -11.74 -8.15 -7.51
N HIS A 323 -11.25 -7.21 -6.70
CA HIS A 323 -9.85 -7.17 -6.25
C HIS A 323 -9.43 -8.45 -5.51
N LYS A 324 -10.27 -8.98 -4.62
CA LYS A 324 -9.99 -10.24 -3.90
C LYS A 324 -9.76 -11.41 -4.87
N SER A 325 -10.55 -11.48 -5.94
CA SER A 325 -10.44 -12.52 -6.98
C SER A 325 -9.22 -12.31 -7.88
N LEU A 326 -8.88 -11.07 -8.22
CA LEU A 326 -7.68 -10.76 -8.99
C LEU A 326 -6.41 -11.09 -8.19
N SER A 327 -6.36 -10.70 -6.92
CA SER A 327 -5.24 -10.99 -6.04
C SER A 327 -5.05 -12.50 -5.81
N SER A 328 -6.13 -13.28 -5.67
CA SER A 328 -6.01 -14.73 -5.50
C SER A 328 -5.41 -15.40 -6.74
N ILE A 329 -5.80 -14.99 -7.94
CA ILE A 329 -5.24 -15.49 -9.21
C ILE A 329 -3.78 -15.03 -9.38
N ALA A 330 -3.47 -13.76 -9.08
CA ALA A 330 -2.11 -13.23 -9.15
C ALA A 330 -1.14 -14.03 -8.27
N LEU A 331 -1.54 -14.36 -7.03
CA LEU A 331 -0.74 -15.16 -6.10
C LEU A 331 -0.46 -16.59 -6.62
N LEU A 332 -1.34 -17.17 -7.46
CA LEU A 332 -1.06 -18.45 -8.12
C LEU A 332 0.10 -18.31 -9.12
N GLY A 333 0.09 -17.24 -9.90
CA GLY A 333 1.10 -16.95 -10.92
C GLY A 333 2.51 -16.68 -10.37
N MET A 334 2.64 -16.16 -9.14
CA MET A 334 3.92 -15.75 -8.55
C MET A 334 4.89 -16.90 -8.17
N GLY A 335 4.57 -18.16 -8.45
CA GLY A 335 5.50 -19.29 -8.23
C GLY A 335 5.78 -19.66 -6.75
N CYS A 336 5.47 -18.79 -5.80
CA CYS A 336 5.72 -19.02 -4.37
C CYS A 336 4.86 -20.16 -3.79
N LYS A 337 5.45 -20.96 -2.90
CA LYS A 337 4.71 -21.93 -2.08
C LYS A 337 3.86 -21.15 -1.08
N ILE A 338 2.56 -21.09 -1.31
CA ILE A 338 1.61 -20.49 -0.35
C ILE A 338 1.45 -21.48 0.81
N PRO A 339 1.80 -21.12 2.06
CA PRO A 339 1.66 -22.01 3.21
C PRO A 339 0.20 -22.43 3.38
N THR A 340 -0.07 -23.73 3.41
CA THR A 340 -1.38 -24.26 3.81
C THR A 340 -1.36 -24.58 5.30
N LYS A 341 -2.50 -24.37 5.99
CA LYS A 341 -2.66 -24.67 7.43
C LYS A 341 -2.34 -26.14 7.81
N ASN A 342 -2.15 -27.03 6.85
CA ASN A 342 -1.99 -28.47 7.06
C ASN A 342 -0.55 -28.96 7.20
N LYS A 343 0.46 -28.07 7.29
CA LYS A 343 1.75 -28.48 7.84
C LYS A 343 1.74 -28.34 9.36
N GLN A 344 1.13 -29.33 10.04
CA GLN A 344 1.67 -29.74 11.33
C GLN A 344 3.08 -30.26 11.08
N THR A 345 4.05 -29.35 11.16
CA THR A 345 5.45 -29.71 11.35
C THR A 345 5.53 -30.43 12.69
N ASN A 346 5.46 -31.76 12.67
CA ASN A 346 6.06 -32.59 13.70
C ASN A 346 7.57 -32.35 13.64
N VAL A 347 8.02 -31.24 14.21
CA VAL A 347 9.39 -31.12 14.69
C VAL A 347 9.37 -31.79 16.05
N SER A 348 9.64 -33.10 16.05
CA SER A 348 10.09 -33.79 17.24
C SER A 348 11.40 -33.12 17.66
N ILE A 349 11.33 -32.33 18.72
CA ILE A 349 12.52 -31.92 19.46
C ILE A 349 13.07 -33.21 20.11
N GLN A 350 14.25 -33.64 19.65
CA GLN A 350 15.20 -34.40 20.46
C GLN A 350 16.45 -33.54 20.64
#